data_AF-A0A660VNV3-F1
#
_entry.id   AF-A0A660VNV3-F1
#
_cell.length_a   1.000
_cell.length_b   1.000
_cell.length_c   1.000
_cell.angle_alpha   90.00
_cell.angle_beta   90.00
_cell.angle_gamma   90.00
#
_symmetry.space_group_name_H-M   'P 1'
#
loop_
_entity.id
_entity.type
_entity.pdbx_description
1 polymer ?
#
loop_
_entity_poly.entity_id
_entity_poly.type
_entity_poly.pdbx_seq_one_letter_code
_entity_poly.pdbx_strand_id
1 'polypeptide(L)'
;LLAQEKIGQDVVYRKGGSVLRGTIIEETDEYVKIATQHGVAQISKSDIVRIDHAPTVEEEYRKRLKQTPDDDAQKQYELAQWCKKFGLEGRARYHLFKALTADPDHAPTRIALGYVRYGGAWLPKKQVAKMIEGTNLVIYQGQVMTKQEYEKLKPAEPQPLERQKPPDQKPASKQQPKEEGVAWEKARISKVGEYALKTNLPRRKAVLYRNTVSSIQSNLKTMLGSIIKKKDAKRTNIWIFRNGEEFSMRTGVRKEDGGFWRRDERLIATYDGAPEEKGGTRRILARMMAYDWMARCTARGAVVPTWLTEGVAGYFEAARFDESGRCKLGGLPRQAVVTLKGLLQNGRLVRISDLLRTPRARFNDTYKIAAWSLVHFLNRSYKYRRALARYWHAVKVVSSARRQRPPFPLRSHNAIKIFTKHFGSVEDIETAWRAWIAKLPVPDEGKIRGDTYTSNKYGFSFTKPSDFSFLRQSTTAGFQIGAQKDDARIEVLVLTNNRGYDAAGLVTAEKKRLSRIYSKVESAEVTCADASGFLLTYDDNQRRRPLPQGQPVHFCLTAYFVKSGKIYVVSCVCFSVNRTRYEAVFRKTVSAFKVGGE
;
A
#
# COMPACT_ATOMS: atom_id res chain seq x y z
N LEU A 1 -39.75 6.35 15.52
CA LEU A 1 -38.75 5.33 15.86
C LEU A 1 -38.64 4.33 14.69
N LEU A 2 -37.81 4.64 13.70
CA LEU A 2 -37.53 3.74 12.57
C LEU A 2 -36.50 2.69 13.02
N ALA A 3 -36.80 1.41 12.76
CA ALA A 3 -35.97 0.27 13.13
C ALA A 3 -34.51 0.47 12.68
N GLN A 4 -33.57 0.50 13.63
CA GLN A 4 -32.14 0.41 13.33
C GLN A 4 -31.86 -0.93 12.63
N GLU A 5 -31.49 -0.88 11.35
CA GLU A 5 -31.06 -2.06 10.59
C GLU A 5 -29.82 -2.68 11.25
N LYS A 6 -29.97 -3.86 11.85
CA LYS A 6 -28.93 -4.61 12.59
C LYS A 6 -27.96 -5.32 11.64
N ILE A 7 -27.12 -4.57 10.93
CA ILE A 7 -26.09 -5.11 10.04
C ILE A 7 -24.73 -5.00 10.73
N GLY A 8 -23.98 -6.12 10.83
CA GLY A 8 -22.63 -6.15 11.40
C GLY A 8 -22.51 -6.07 12.94
N GLN A 9 -23.62 -6.25 13.68
CA GLN A 9 -23.61 -6.37 15.14
C GLN A 9 -24.23 -7.69 15.58
N ASP A 10 -23.37 -8.66 15.87
CA ASP A 10 -23.76 -9.90 16.55
C ASP A 10 -24.35 -9.58 17.92
N VAL A 11 -25.33 -10.38 18.33
CA VAL A 11 -26.01 -10.23 19.61
C VAL A 11 -25.78 -11.49 20.45
N VAL A 12 -25.10 -11.32 21.58
CA VAL A 12 -24.84 -12.40 22.55
C VAL A 12 -25.80 -12.24 23.73
N TYR A 13 -26.65 -13.24 23.92
CA TYR A 13 -27.59 -13.34 25.03
C TYR A 13 -26.96 -14.16 26.15
N ARG A 14 -26.83 -13.58 27.34
CA ARG A 14 -26.19 -14.23 28.49
C ARG A 14 -27.21 -14.78 29.49
N LYS A 15 -26.79 -15.78 30.27
CA LYS A 15 -27.52 -16.21 31.46
C LYS A 15 -27.64 -15.03 32.42
N GLY A 16 -28.84 -14.75 32.93
CA GLY A 16 -29.16 -13.56 33.73
C GLY A 16 -29.73 -12.37 32.93
N GLY A 17 -30.05 -12.54 31.64
CA GLY A 17 -30.84 -11.57 30.86
C GLY A 17 -30.05 -10.41 30.24
N SER A 18 -28.74 -10.32 30.49
CA SER A 18 -27.89 -9.30 29.85
C SER A 18 -27.63 -9.61 28.37
N VAL A 19 -27.67 -8.56 27.54
CA VAL A 19 -27.50 -8.66 26.08
C VAL A 19 -26.31 -7.80 25.65
N LEU A 20 -25.35 -8.42 24.98
CA LEU A 20 -24.19 -7.73 24.42
C LEU A 20 -24.31 -7.61 22.91
N ARG A 21 -23.99 -6.42 22.39
CA ARG A 21 -24.05 -6.11 20.95
C ARG A 21 -22.68 -5.65 20.49
N GLY A 22 -22.19 -6.23 19.41
CA GLY A 22 -20.85 -5.95 18.88
C GLY A 22 -20.46 -6.93 17.79
N THR A 23 -19.21 -6.90 17.34
CA THR A 23 -18.71 -7.86 16.33
C THR A 23 -17.95 -8.97 17.04
N ILE A 24 -18.33 -10.23 16.84
CA ILE A 24 -17.55 -11.36 17.34
C ILE A 24 -16.24 -11.41 16.58
N ILE A 25 -15.13 -11.24 17.31
CA ILE A 25 -13.77 -11.23 16.74
C ILE A 25 -13.07 -12.57 16.91
N GLU A 26 -13.56 -13.41 17.84
CA GLU A 26 -13.02 -14.73 18.12
C GLU A 26 -14.09 -15.59 18.80
N GLU A 27 -14.28 -16.82 18.33
CA GLU A 27 -15.19 -17.81 18.92
C GLU A 27 -14.45 -19.13 19.00
N THR A 28 -14.44 -19.72 20.19
CA THR A 28 -13.82 -21.00 20.53
C THR A 28 -14.83 -21.85 21.31
N ASP A 29 -14.50 -23.11 21.55
CA ASP A 29 -15.36 -24.00 22.33
C ASP A 29 -15.50 -23.56 23.80
N GLU A 30 -14.57 -22.74 24.30
CA GLU A 30 -14.53 -22.27 25.70
C GLU A 30 -15.06 -20.85 25.89
N TYR A 31 -14.90 -19.96 24.91
CA TYR A 31 -15.31 -18.54 25.02
C TYR A 31 -15.61 -17.87 23.68
N VAL A 32 -16.32 -16.73 23.78
CA VAL A 32 -16.57 -15.78 22.69
C VAL A 32 -15.99 -14.41 23.06
N LYS A 33 -15.19 -13.81 22.17
CA LYS A 33 -14.77 -12.40 22.26
C LYS A 33 -15.60 -11.54 21.33
N ILE A 34 -16.25 -10.53 21.91
CA ILE A 34 -17.07 -9.55 21.19
C ILE A 34 -16.47 -8.15 21.34
N ALA A 35 -16.23 -7.49 20.20
CA ALA A 35 -15.83 -6.09 20.15
C ALA A 35 -17.08 -5.21 20.19
N THR A 36 -17.28 -4.51 21.31
CA THR A 36 -18.38 -3.56 21.53
C THR A 36 -17.88 -2.12 21.38
N GLN A 37 -18.80 -1.15 21.38
CA GLN A 37 -18.44 0.28 21.39
C GLN A 37 -17.62 0.71 22.63
N HIS A 38 -17.64 -0.09 23.70
CA HIS A 38 -16.92 0.17 24.96
C HIS A 38 -15.62 -0.64 25.09
N GLY A 39 -15.22 -1.37 24.04
CA GLY A 39 -14.05 -2.23 24.04
C GLY A 39 -14.38 -3.70 23.81
N VAL A 40 -13.37 -4.56 23.94
CA VAL A 40 -13.49 -6.00 23.71
C VAL A 40 -13.86 -6.71 25.01
N ALA A 41 -14.95 -7.48 25.00
CA ALA A 41 -15.37 -8.32 26.10
C ALA A 41 -15.19 -9.80 25.75
N GLN A 42 -14.65 -10.60 26.67
CA GLN A 42 -14.57 -12.06 26.56
C GLN A 42 -15.63 -12.68 27.47
N ILE A 43 -16.41 -13.61 26.94
CA ILE A 43 -17.54 -14.24 27.62
C ILE A 43 -17.36 -15.76 27.54
N SER A 44 -17.44 -16.46 28.66
CA SER A 44 -17.41 -17.92 28.69
C SER A 44 -18.59 -18.51 27.91
N LYS A 45 -18.37 -19.60 27.16
CA LYS A 45 -19.45 -20.30 26.43
C LYS A 45 -20.53 -20.83 27.38
N SER A 46 -20.17 -21.16 28.61
CA SER A 46 -21.10 -21.61 29.67
C SER A 46 -22.15 -20.56 30.05
N ASP A 47 -21.83 -19.29 29.83
CA ASP A 47 -22.63 -18.13 30.25
C ASP A 47 -23.49 -17.58 29.10
N ILE A 48 -23.39 -18.17 27.91
CA ILE A 48 -24.11 -17.74 26.71
C ILE A 48 -25.31 -18.64 26.50
N VAL A 49 -26.50 -18.04 26.41
CA VAL A 49 -27.76 -18.71 26.09
C VAL A 49 -27.92 -18.85 24.58
N ARG A 50 -27.63 -17.79 23.83
CA ARG A 50 -27.83 -17.73 22.38
C ARG A 50 -26.94 -16.67 21.75
N ILE A 51 -26.49 -16.92 20.52
CA ILE A 51 -25.76 -15.96 19.70
C ILE A 51 -26.57 -15.77 18.42
N ASP A 52 -26.93 -14.52 18.13
CA ASP A 52 -27.48 -14.14 16.84
C ASP A 52 -26.38 -13.49 16.02
N HIS A 53 -25.89 -14.18 15.00
CA HIS A 53 -24.95 -13.61 14.06
C HIS A 53 -25.69 -12.61 13.15
N ALA A 54 -25.21 -11.37 13.12
CA ALA A 54 -25.74 -10.41 12.16
C ALA A 54 -25.21 -10.75 10.77
N PRO A 55 -26.03 -10.61 9.71
CA PRO A 55 -25.51 -10.71 8.36
C PRO A 55 -24.41 -9.67 8.19
N THR A 56 -23.31 -10.11 7.60
CA THR A 56 -22.23 -9.20 7.23
C THR A 56 -22.75 -8.14 6.25
N VAL A 57 -22.10 -6.98 6.21
CA VAL A 57 -22.36 -5.95 5.19
C VAL A 57 -22.31 -6.54 3.76
N GLU A 58 -21.51 -7.60 3.55
CA GLU A 58 -21.41 -8.32 2.29
C GLU A 58 -22.66 -9.19 1.97
N GLU A 59 -23.20 -9.89 2.95
CA GLU A 59 -24.37 -10.76 2.78
C GLU A 59 -25.64 -9.94 2.55
N GLU A 60 -25.82 -8.87 3.32
CA GLU A 60 -26.94 -7.96 3.13
C GLU A 60 -26.84 -7.24 1.77
N TYR A 61 -25.63 -6.86 1.35
CA TYR A 61 -25.42 -6.34 0.01
C TYR A 61 -25.86 -7.32 -1.08
N ARG A 62 -25.50 -8.61 -0.97
CA ARG A 62 -25.91 -9.64 -1.95
C ARG A 62 -27.42 -9.86 -1.96
N LYS A 63 -28.06 -9.79 -0.80
CA LYS A 63 -29.52 -9.89 -0.70
C LYS A 63 -30.20 -8.74 -1.43
N ARG A 64 -29.78 -7.50 -1.16
CA ARG A 64 -30.31 -6.30 -1.83
C ARG A 64 -30.02 -6.32 -3.32
N LEU A 65 -28.82 -6.75 -3.72
CA LEU A 65 -28.43 -6.89 -5.12
C LEU A 65 -29.38 -7.81 -5.90
N LYS A 66 -29.85 -8.92 -5.30
CA LYS A 66 -30.84 -9.80 -5.94
C LYS A 66 -32.21 -9.15 -6.13
N GLN A 67 -32.52 -8.13 -5.34
CA GLN A 67 -33.79 -7.40 -5.35
C GLN A 67 -33.72 -6.08 -6.16
N THR A 68 -32.56 -5.78 -6.74
CA THR A 68 -32.31 -4.57 -7.53
C THR A 68 -32.17 -4.95 -9.01
N PRO A 69 -33.22 -4.76 -9.82
CA PRO A 69 -33.16 -4.94 -11.27
C PRO A 69 -32.13 -4.02 -11.92
N ASP A 70 -31.54 -4.49 -13.02
CA ASP A 70 -30.48 -3.77 -13.74
C ASP A 70 -30.99 -2.55 -14.54
N ASP A 71 -32.28 -2.52 -14.85
CA ASP A 71 -33.01 -1.53 -15.64
C ASP A 71 -33.86 -0.56 -14.80
N ASP A 72 -33.81 -0.66 -13.46
CA ASP A 72 -34.52 0.23 -12.55
C ASP A 72 -33.57 1.26 -11.94
N ALA A 73 -33.59 2.48 -12.47
CA ALA A 73 -32.69 3.55 -12.05
C ALA A 73 -32.85 3.95 -10.58
N GLN A 74 -34.09 3.91 -10.07
CA GLN A 74 -34.41 4.32 -8.70
C GLN A 74 -33.91 3.26 -7.70
N LYS A 75 -34.16 1.97 -7.94
CA LYS A 75 -33.65 0.90 -7.07
C LYS A 75 -32.13 0.79 -7.09
N GLN A 76 -31.50 1.05 -8.24
CA GLN A 76 -30.04 1.13 -8.34
C GLN A 76 -29.49 2.31 -7.51
N TYR A 77 -30.15 3.47 -7.56
CA TYR A 77 -29.79 4.62 -6.73
C TYR A 77 -29.94 4.35 -5.22
N GLU A 78 -31.04 3.71 -4.80
CA GLU A 78 -31.27 3.35 -3.39
C GLU A 78 -30.20 2.37 -2.87
N LEU A 79 -29.86 1.36 -3.67
CA LEU A 79 -28.76 0.44 -3.33
C LEU A 79 -27.42 1.18 -3.25
N ALA A 80 -27.20 2.16 -4.12
CA ALA A 80 -26.01 3.01 -4.05
C ALA A 80 -25.93 3.83 -2.76
N GLN A 81 -27.04 4.44 -2.34
CA GLN A 81 -27.13 5.19 -1.08
C GLN A 81 -26.87 4.29 0.12
N TRP A 82 -27.44 3.08 0.12
CA TRP A 82 -27.19 2.09 1.16
C TRP A 82 -25.70 1.69 1.19
N CYS A 83 -25.10 1.40 0.03
CA CYS A 83 -23.67 1.08 -0.04
C CYS A 83 -22.81 2.22 0.53
N LYS A 84 -23.17 3.48 0.24
CA LYS A 84 -22.46 4.66 0.76
C LYS A 84 -22.57 4.77 2.29
N LYS A 85 -23.75 4.51 2.85
CA LYS A 85 -24.01 4.50 4.30
C LYS A 85 -23.13 3.49 5.05
N PHE A 86 -22.81 2.35 4.42
CA PHE A 86 -22.01 1.27 5.02
C PHE A 86 -20.56 1.23 4.53
N GLY A 87 -20.02 2.32 3.96
CA GLY A 87 -18.61 2.44 3.57
C GLY A 87 -18.20 1.63 2.33
N LEU A 88 -19.17 1.09 1.57
CA LEU A 88 -18.95 0.37 0.31
C LEU A 88 -18.88 1.34 -0.88
N GLU A 89 -17.99 2.33 -0.83
CA GLU A 89 -17.94 3.45 -1.79
C GLU A 89 -17.81 3.00 -3.25
N GLY A 90 -17.02 1.96 -3.53
CA GLY A 90 -16.85 1.42 -4.88
C GLY A 90 -18.14 0.82 -5.45
N ARG A 91 -18.94 0.14 -4.61
CA ARG A 91 -20.24 -0.43 -5.01
C ARG A 91 -21.31 0.64 -5.10
N ALA A 92 -21.29 1.62 -4.19
CA ALA A 92 -22.15 2.80 -4.29
C ALA A 92 -21.99 3.46 -5.66
N ARG A 93 -20.75 3.70 -6.06
CA ARG A 93 -20.45 4.33 -7.34
C ARG A 93 -20.82 3.46 -8.55
N TYR A 94 -20.63 2.15 -8.48
CA TYR A 94 -21.08 1.20 -9.51
C TYR A 94 -22.60 1.29 -9.73
N HIS A 95 -23.38 1.28 -8.65
CA HIS A 95 -24.83 1.35 -8.72
C HIS A 95 -25.35 2.71 -9.19
N LEU A 96 -24.66 3.82 -8.85
CA LEU A 96 -24.95 5.13 -9.45
C LEU A 96 -24.74 5.12 -10.98
N PHE A 97 -23.69 4.48 -11.50
CA PHE A 97 -23.51 4.38 -12.95
C PHE A 97 -24.52 3.45 -13.63
N LYS A 98 -24.92 2.37 -12.96
CA LYS A 98 -26.03 1.52 -13.42
C LYS A 98 -27.35 2.29 -13.49
N ALA A 99 -27.64 3.10 -12.47
CA ALA A 99 -28.81 3.98 -12.47
C ALA A 99 -28.82 4.94 -13.67
N LEU A 100 -27.68 5.55 -14.02
CA LEU A 100 -27.55 6.38 -15.23
C LEU A 100 -27.62 5.60 -16.55
N THR A 101 -27.38 4.29 -16.52
CA THR A 101 -27.54 3.45 -17.72
C THR A 101 -29.02 3.13 -17.96
N ALA A 102 -29.78 2.92 -16.88
CA ALA A 102 -31.22 2.69 -16.91
C ALA A 102 -32.02 3.96 -17.24
N ASP A 103 -31.71 5.08 -16.55
CA ASP A 103 -32.26 6.40 -16.84
C ASP A 103 -31.11 7.42 -16.92
N PRO A 104 -30.70 7.81 -18.14
CA PRO A 104 -29.66 8.80 -18.34
C PRO A 104 -29.94 10.15 -17.70
N ASP A 105 -31.18 10.53 -17.41
CA ASP A 105 -31.54 11.82 -16.81
C ASP A 105 -31.94 11.72 -15.34
N HIS A 106 -31.69 10.57 -14.70
CA HIS A 106 -32.03 10.32 -13.30
C HIS A 106 -31.38 11.34 -12.35
N ALA A 107 -32.18 12.35 -11.97
CA ALA A 107 -31.70 13.54 -11.29
C ALA A 107 -30.97 13.24 -9.96
N PRO A 108 -31.51 12.40 -9.05
CA PRO A 108 -30.83 12.11 -7.78
C PRO A 108 -29.45 11.48 -7.97
N THR A 109 -29.31 10.61 -8.98
CA THR A 109 -28.04 9.94 -9.29
C THR A 109 -27.01 10.91 -9.86
N ARG A 110 -27.43 11.78 -10.77
CA ARG A 110 -26.54 12.82 -11.33
C ARG A 110 -26.05 13.78 -10.26
N ILE A 111 -26.94 14.19 -9.35
CA ILE A 111 -26.58 15.03 -8.20
C ILE A 111 -25.59 14.30 -7.29
N ALA A 112 -25.86 13.03 -6.97
CA ALA A 112 -24.96 12.21 -6.14
C ALA A 112 -23.58 11.98 -6.79
N LEU A 113 -23.49 12.02 -8.12
CA LEU A 113 -22.24 11.98 -8.89
C LEU A 113 -21.58 13.35 -9.10
N GLY A 114 -22.18 14.43 -8.60
CA GLY A 114 -21.62 15.78 -8.63
C GLY A 114 -21.94 16.58 -9.90
N TYR A 115 -23.01 16.23 -10.61
CA TYR A 115 -23.57 17.02 -11.70
C TYR A 115 -24.61 18.01 -11.20
N VAL A 116 -24.81 19.08 -11.97
CA VAL A 116 -25.74 20.17 -11.72
C VAL A 116 -26.51 20.41 -13.01
N ARG A 117 -27.82 20.61 -12.92
CA ARG A 117 -28.64 20.95 -14.10
C ARG A 117 -28.52 22.45 -14.36
N TYR A 118 -28.02 22.83 -15.53
CA TYR A 118 -27.83 24.22 -15.94
C TYR A 118 -28.03 24.36 -17.46
N GLY A 119 -28.87 25.32 -17.89
CA GLY A 119 -29.16 25.55 -19.31
C GLY A 119 -29.78 24.35 -20.02
N GLY A 120 -30.65 23.58 -19.35
CA GLY A 120 -31.29 22.39 -19.90
C GLY A 120 -30.42 21.13 -19.91
N ALA A 121 -29.12 21.22 -19.59
CA ALA A 121 -28.18 20.10 -19.60
C ALA A 121 -27.60 19.78 -18.22
N TRP A 122 -27.14 18.54 -18.03
CA TRP A 122 -26.41 18.12 -16.83
C TRP A 122 -24.91 18.35 -16.99
N LEU A 123 -24.36 19.29 -16.24
CA LEU A 123 -22.96 19.67 -16.29
C LEU A 123 -22.23 19.38 -14.97
N PRO A 124 -20.93 19.07 -14.97
CA PRO A 124 -20.17 18.90 -13.73
C PRO A 124 -20.24 20.16 -12.85
N LYS A 125 -20.43 20.00 -11.54
CA LYS A 125 -20.55 21.12 -10.58
C LYS A 125 -19.42 22.15 -10.70
N LYS A 126 -18.18 21.71 -10.92
CA LYS A 126 -17.02 22.60 -11.11
C LYS A 126 -17.11 23.46 -12.38
N GLN A 127 -17.67 22.92 -13.45
CA GLN A 127 -17.85 23.64 -14.71
C GLN A 127 -18.94 24.71 -14.56
N VAL A 128 -20.08 24.34 -13.96
CA VAL A 128 -21.16 25.28 -13.67
C VAL A 128 -20.71 26.37 -12.71
N ALA A 129 -19.96 26.03 -11.67
CA ALA A 129 -19.42 27.00 -10.72
C ALA A 129 -18.55 28.08 -11.39
N LYS A 130 -17.78 27.70 -12.42
CA LYS A 130 -16.98 28.65 -13.22
C LYS A 130 -17.84 29.46 -14.18
N MET A 131 -18.92 28.90 -14.72
CA MET A 131 -19.84 29.60 -15.64
C MET A 131 -20.67 30.67 -14.94
N ILE A 132 -21.01 30.46 -13.66
CA ILE A 132 -21.80 31.40 -12.86
C ILE A 132 -20.93 32.32 -11.99
N GLU A 133 -19.61 32.20 -12.08
CA GLU A 133 -18.65 33.03 -11.35
C GLU A 133 -18.84 34.51 -11.72
N GLY A 134 -19.00 35.37 -10.71
CA GLY A 134 -19.31 36.79 -10.92
C GLY A 134 -20.78 37.13 -11.16
N THR A 135 -21.70 36.15 -11.15
CA THR A 135 -23.16 36.38 -11.28
C THR A 135 -23.89 36.30 -9.93
N ASN A 136 -25.20 36.60 -9.92
CA ASN A 136 -26.07 36.45 -8.76
C ASN A 136 -26.69 35.03 -8.61
N LEU A 137 -26.08 34.04 -9.22
CA LEU A 137 -26.52 32.63 -9.19
C LEU A 137 -25.66 31.81 -8.22
N VAL A 138 -26.26 30.80 -7.59
CA VAL A 138 -25.60 29.85 -6.69
C VAL A 138 -26.06 28.43 -6.98
N ILE A 139 -25.20 27.45 -6.67
CA ILE A 139 -25.52 26.01 -6.81
C ILE A 139 -26.01 25.48 -5.47
N TYR A 140 -27.29 25.09 -5.39
CA TYR A 140 -27.88 24.47 -4.21
C TYR A 140 -28.61 23.19 -4.58
N GLN A 141 -28.36 22.11 -3.82
CA GLN A 141 -28.94 20.77 -4.04
C GLN A 141 -28.89 20.25 -5.49
N GLY A 142 -27.89 20.65 -6.27
CA GLY A 142 -27.73 20.19 -7.66
C GLY A 142 -28.47 21.02 -8.72
N GLN A 143 -29.05 22.15 -8.33
CA GLN A 143 -29.68 23.13 -9.20
C GLN A 143 -28.98 24.49 -9.10
N VAL A 144 -29.05 25.27 -10.19
CA VAL A 144 -28.62 26.67 -10.19
C VAL A 144 -29.85 27.53 -9.91
N MET A 145 -29.76 28.40 -8.91
CA MET A 145 -30.83 29.31 -8.51
C MET A 145 -30.26 30.68 -8.16
N THR A 146 -31.12 31.68 -8.09
CA THR A 146 -30.70 33.03 -7.68
C THR A 146 -30.34 33.06 -6.20
N LYS A 147 -29.47 34.00 -5.80
CA LYS A 147 -29.17 34.24 -4.38
C LYS A 147 -30.45 34.50 -3.56
N GLN A 148 -31.42 35.22 -4.12
CA GLN A 148 -32.70 35.50 -3.44
C GLN A 148 -33.53 34.24 -3.18
N GLU A 149 -33.56 33.29 -4.12
CA GLU A 149 -34.23 31.98 -3.93
C GLU A 149 -33.47 31.09 -2.95
N TYR A 150 -32.14 31.10 -3.02
CA TYR A 150 -31.29 30.39 -2.06
C TYR A 150 -31.51 30.88 -0.61
N GLU A 151 -31.61 32.19 -0.41
CA GLU A 151 -31.88 32.78 0.91
C GLU A 151 -33.25 32.37 1.48
N LYS A 152 -34.24 32.05 0.62
CA LYS A 152 -35.54 31.51 1.03
C LYS A 152 -35.52 30.01 1.34
N LEU A 153 -34.55 29.28 0.77
CA LEU A 153 -34.43 27.82 0.85
C LEU A 153 -33.37 27.33 1.86
N LYS A 154 -32.49 28.21 2.32
CA LYS A 154 -31.48 27.87 3.32
C LYS A 154 -32.17 27.45 4.63
N PRO A 155 -31.86 26.27 5.21
CA PRO A 155 -32.33 25.94 6.55
C PRO A 155 -31.70 26.90 7.57
N ALA A 156 -32.45 27.28 8.62
CA ALA A 156 -31.92 28.10 9.71
C ALA A 156 -30.76 27.35 10.40
N GLU A 157 -29.54 27.84 10.23
CA GLU A 157 -28.36 27.25 10.87
C GLU A 157 -28.31 27.62 12.37
N PRO A 158 -28.04 26.66 13.27
CA PRO A 158 -27.59 26.95 14.61
C PRO A 158 -26.19 27.56 14.56
N GLN A 159 -25.98 28.69 15.25
CA GLN A 159 -24.75 29.48 15.23
C GLN A 159 -23.50 28.67 15.63
N PRO A 160 -22.45 28.62 14.78
CA PRO A 160 -21.13 28.14 15.16
C PRO A 160 -20.15 29.28 15.45
N LEU A 161 -19.36 29.10 16.52
CA LEU A 161 -18.24 29.96 16.94
C LEU A 161 -17.29 30.33 15.80
N GLU A 162 -16.84 31.59 15.83
CA GLU A 162 -15.83 32.19 14.97
C GLU A 162 -14.55 31.35 14.88
N ARG A 163 -14.15 31.01 13.65
CA ARG A 163 -12.79 30.57 13.34
C ARG A 163 -12.12 31.63 12.47
N GLN A 164 -11.02 32.16 12.98
CA GLN A 164 -10.15 33.15 12.35
C GLN A 164 -9.56 32.61 11.03
N LYS A 165 -9.42 33.50 10.04
CA LYS A 165 -8.82 33.23 8.73
C LYS A 165 -7.31 32.96 8.86
N PRO A 166 -6.72 32.02 8.08
CA PRO A 166 -5.27 31.91 7.94
C PRO A 166 -4.71 33.02 7.03
N PRO A 167 -3.48 33.51 7.27
CA PRO A 167 -2.87 34.57 6.47
C PRO A 167 -2.21 34.05 5.18
N ASP A 168 -1.99 35.01 4.29
CA ASP A 168 -1.62 34.94 2.87
C ASP A 168 -0.48 33.97 2.49
N GLN A 169 -0.73 33.21 1.42
CA GLN A 169 0.31 32.47 0.70
C GLN A 169 1.00 33.38 -0.32
N LYS A 170 2.31 33.61 -0.13
CA LYS A 170 3.22 34.16 -1.15
C LYS A 170 3.34 33.19 -2.35
N PRO A 171 3.57 33.73 -3.58
CA PRO A 171 3.39 32.98 -4.82
C PRO A 171 4.43 31.86 -4.99
N ALA A 172 3.93 30.73 -5.50
CA ALA A 172 4.70 29.54 -5.82
C ALA A 172 5.81 29.82 -6.84
N SER A 173 6.94 29.17 -6.63
CA SER A 173 8.06 29.07 -7.55
C SER A 173 7.61 28.59 -8.94
N LYS A 174 8.24 29.17 -9.98
CA LYS A 174 7.97 28.92 -11.40
C LYS A 174 7.95 27.42 -11.72
N GLN A 175 6.76 26.83 -11.80
CA GLN A 175 6.55 25.50 -12.38
C GLN A 175 6.66 25.59 -13.90
N GLN A 176 7.47 24.73 -14.49
CA GLN A 176 7.51 24.51 -15.94
C GLN A 176 6.09 24.17 -16.47
N PRO A 177 5.76 24.52 -17.73
CA PRO A 177 4.41 24.38 -18.27
C PRO A 177 3.93 22.93 -18.21
N LYS A 178 2.75 22.69 -17.62
CA LYS A 178 2.06 21.39 -17.67
C LYS A 178 1.74 21.06 -19.12
N GLU A 179 2.45 20.09 -19.71
CA GLU A 179 1.99 19.39 -20.90
C GLU A 179 0.69 18.64 -20.55
N GLU A 180 -0.46 19.30 -20.68
CA GLU A 180 -1.75 18.68 -20.43
C GLU A 180 -2.03 17.63 -21.51
N GLY A 181 -2.21 16.37 -21.07
CA GLY A 181 -2.60 15.27 -21.95
C GLY A 181 -3.99 15.47 -22.58
N VAL A 182 -4.38 14.56 -23.48
CA VAL A 182 -5.68 14.64 -24.19
C VAL A 182 -6.84 14.10 -23.34
N ALA A 183 -8.08 14.34 -23.75
CA ALA A 183 -9.25 13.66 -23.18
C ALA A 183 -9.13 12.14 -23.38
N TRP A 184 -9.63 11.33 -22.42
CA TRP A 184 -9.51 9.87 -22.45
C TRP A 184 -10.19 9.20 -23.65
N GLU A 185 -11.24 9.83 -24.15
CA GLU A 185 -11.98 9.44 -25.36
C GLU A 185 -11.07 9.52 -26.59
N LYS A 186 -10.18 10.51 -26.62
CA LYS A 186 -9.17 10.73 -27.66
C LYS A 186 -7.82 10.07 -27.34
N ALA A 187 -7.77 9.22 -26.30
CA ALA A 187 -6.54 8.57 -25.88
C ALA A 187 -5.95 7.69 -26.98
N ARG A 188 -4.62 7.74 -27.11
CA ARG A 188 -3.90 6.95 -28.11
C ARG A 188 -3.92 5.48 -27.73
N ILE A 189 -4.20 4.61 -28.70
CA ILE A 189 -4.09 3.16 -28.57
C ILE A 189 -2.89 2.68 -29.37
N SER A 190 -2.01 1.89 -28.75
CA SER A 190 -0.84 1.29 -29.37
C SER A 190 -0.83 -0.21 -29.12
N LYS A 191 -0.72 -1.01 -30.18
CA LYS A 191 -0.58 -2.47 -30.07
C LYS A 191 0.88 -2.81 -29.74
N VAL A 192 1.10 -3.58 -28.69
CA VAL A 192 2.42 -4.01 -28.21
C VAL A 192 2.36 -5.51 -27.92
N GLY A 193 2.68 -6.32 -28.94
CA GLY A 193 2.59 -7.78 -28.84
C GLY A 193 1.21 -8.28 -28.41
N GLU A 194 1.15 -8.97 -27.26
CA GLU A 194 -0.06 -9.50 -26.62
C GLU A 194 -0.92 -8.43 -25.92
N TYR A 195 -0.49 -7.17 -25.92
CA TYR A 195 -1.12 -6.07 -25.20
C TYR A 195 -1.61 -4.95 -26.14
N ALA A 196 -2.64 -4.23 -25.69
CA ALA A 196 -3.11 -2.99 -26.29
C ALA A 196 -3.01 -1.87 -25.24
N LEU A 197 -2.03 -0.97 -25.41
CA LEU A 197 -1.79 0.15 -24.50
C LEU A 197 -2.67 1.33 -24.91
N LYS A 198 -3.57 1.77 -24.03
CA LYS A 198 -4.35 3.01 -24.14
C LYS A 198 -3.84 4.03 -23.12
N THR A 199 -3.47 5.22 -23.60
CA THR A 199 -3.04 6.32 -22.71
C THR A 199 -3.37 7.69 -23.30
N ASN A 200 -3.73 8.63 -22.44
CA ASN A 200 -3.98 10.02 -22.79
C ASN A 200 -2.85 10.97 -22.39
N LEU A 201 -1.68 10.42 -22.08
CA LEU A 201 -0.48 11.20 -21.79
C LEU A 201 0.13 11.87 -23.04
N PRO A 202 0.94 12.93 -22.85
CA PRO A 202 1.73 13.53 -23.92
C PRO A 202 2.60 12.50 -24.67
N ARG A 203 2.94 12.81 -25.92
CA ARG A 203 3.64 11.87 -26.84
C ARG A 203 4.91 11.27 -26.22
N ARG A 204 5.73 12.09 -25.55
CA ARG A 204 6.95 11.64 -24.88
C ARG A 204 6.68 10.54 -23.85
N LYS A 205 5.72 10.76 -22.94
CA LYS A 205 5.32 9.77 -21.92
C LYS A 205 4.62 8.56 -22.53
N ALA A 206 3.80 8.74 -23.57
CA ALA A 206 3.19 7.63 -24.28
C ALA A 206 4.23 6.68 -24.91
N VAL A 207 5.32 7.23 -25.49
CA VAL A 207 6.45 6.45 -26.01
C VAL A 207 7.19 5.73 -24.88
N LEU A 208 7.47 6.42 -23.77
CA LEU A 208 8.08 5.82 -22.57
C LEU A 208 7.30 4.59 -22.08
N TYR A 209 5.99 4.71 -21.92
CA TYR A 209 5.18 3.60 -21.44
C TYR A 209 5.03 2.48 -22.47
N ARG A 210 4.99 2.81 -23.77
CA ARG A 210 5.04 1.79 -24.84
C ARG A 210 6.33 0.96 -24.75
N ASN A 211 7.48 1.62 -24.58
CA ASN A 211 8.78 0.96 -24.43
C ASN A 211 8.83 0.12 -23.14
N THR A 212 8.25 0.64 -22.05
CA THR A 212 8.12 -0.07 -20.77
C THR A 212 7.35 -1.37 -20.93
N VAL A 213 6.15 -1.32 -21.52
CA VAL A 213 5.33 -2.51 -21.79
C VAL A 213 6.09 -3.50 -22.67
N SER A 214 6.69 -3.04 -23.76
CA SER A 214 7.47 -3.89 -24.67
C SER A 214 8.64 -4.59 -23.97
N SER A 215 9.39 -3.85 -23.14
CA SER A 215 10.54 -4.38 -22.41
C SER A 215 10.12 -5.41 -21.36
N ILE A 216 9.05 -5.15 -20.60
CA ILE A 216 8.52 -6.11 -19.62
C ILE A 216 8.03 -7.38 -20.34
N GLN A 217 7.26 -7.23 -21.41
CA GLN A 217 6.74 -8.33 -22.22
C GLN A 217 7.87 -9.22 -22.76
N SER A 218 8.93 -8.64 -23.31
CA SER A 218 10.09 -9.39 -23.82
C SER A 218 10.77 -10.22 -22.72
N ASN A 219 10.94 -9.63 -21.53
CA ASN A 219 11.50 -10.31 -20.37
C ASN A 219 10.58 -11.44 -19.85
N LEU A 220 9.27 -11.22 -19.81
CA LEU A 220 8.28 -12.24 -19.45
C LEU A 220 8.31 -13.42 -20.42
N LYS A 221 8.33 -13.15 -21.72
CA LYS A 221 8.46 -14.18 -22.76
C LYS A 221 9.75 -14.97 -22.61
N THR A 222 10.85 -14.30 -22.31
CA THR A 222 12.16 -14.95 -22.10
C THR A 222 12.14 -15.86 -20.86
N MET A 223 11.56 -15.40 -19.75
CA MET A 223 11.57 -16.16 -18.48
C MET A 223 10.51 -17.26 -18.42
N LEU A 224 9.30 -17.00 -18.90
CA LEU A 224 8.13 -17.87 -18.73
C LEU A 224 7.72 -18.60 -20.03
N GLY A 225 8.37 -18.27 -21.15
CA GLY A 225 8.02 -18.75 -22.48
C GLY A 225 6.76 -18.08 -23.03
N SER A 226 6.32 -18.61 -24.17
CA SER A 226 5.14 -18.11 -24.89
C SER A 226 3.83 -18.41 -24.17
N ILE A 227 2.84 -17.53 -24.36
CA ILE A 227 1.46 -17.75 -23.92
C ILE A 227 0.77 -18.83 -24.77
N ILE A 228 -0.28 -19.45 -24.22
CA ILE A 228 -1.11 -20.40 -24.97
C ILE A 228 -1.96 -19.59 -25.98
N LYS A 229 -1.63 -19.68 -27.27
CA LYS A 229 -2.40 -19.02 -28.33
C LYS A 229 -3.68 -19.81 -28.63
N LYS A 230 -4.84 -19.20 -28.38
CA LYS A 230 -6.11 -19.61 -29.00
C LYS A 230 -6.22 -18.94 -30.37
N LYS A 231 -6.91 -19.59 -31.33
CA LYS A 231 -7.14 -19.08 -32.69
C LYS A 231 -7.64 -17.61 -32.69
N ASP A 232 -8.41 -17.22 -31.66
CA ASP A 232 -8.97 -15.85 -31.48
C ASP A 232 -8.51 -15.14 -30.18
N ALA A 233 -7.26 -15.31 -29.76
CA ALA A 233 -6.79 -14.73 -28.49
C ALA A 233 -6.77 -13.19 -28.49
N LYS A 234 -7.82 -12.55 -27.95
CA LYS A 234 -7.84 -11.08 -27.71
C LYS A 234 -6.67 -10.63 -26.83
N ARG A 235 -6.14 -9.43 -27.12
CA ARG A 235 -5.09 -8.75 -26.34
C ARG A 235 -5.59 -8.37 -24.95
N THR A 236 -4.67 -8.25 -24.00
CA THR A 236 -4.96 -7.62 -22.70
C THR A 236 -4.84 -6.12 -22.87
N ASN A 237 -5.85 -5.38 -22.44
CA ASN A 237 -5.83 -3.92 -22.42
C ASN A 237 -4.95 -3.45 -21.27
N ILE A 238 -4.04 -2.51 -21.56
CA ILE A 238 -3.27 -1.77 -20.56
C ILE A 238 -3.74 -0.32 -20.63
N TRP A 239 -4.35 0.18 -19.57
CA TRP A 239 -4.78 1.56 -19.45
C TRP A 239 -3.85 2.33 -18.53
N ILE A 240 -3.24 3.40 -19.04
CA ILE A 240 -2.41 4.31 -18.25
C ILE A 240 -3.00 5.70 -18.34
N PHE A 241 -3.71 6.10 -17.28
CA PHE A 241 -4.32 7.42 -17.16
C PHE A 241 -3.28 8.50 -16.85
N ARG A 242 -3.61 9.75 -17.16
CA ARG A 242 -2.68 10.88 -16.93
C ARG A 242 -2.40 11.19 -15.47
N ASN A 243 -3.28 10.79 -14.55
CA ASN A 243 -3.11 10.96 -13.11
C ASN A 243 -4.06 10.04 -12.31
N GLY A 244 -3.88 10.01 -11.00
CA GLY A 244 -4.65 9.18 -10.07
C GLY A 244 -6.13 9.55 -9.96
N GLU A 245 -6.47 10.83 -10.13
CA GLU A 245 -7.86 11.30 -10.08
C GLU A 245 -8.68 10.75 -11.24
N GLU A 246 -8.14 10.84 -12.46
CA GLU A 246 -8.80 10.30 -13.64
C GLU A 246 -8.87 8.78 -13.59
N PHE A 247 -7.81 8.10 -13.13
CA PHE A 247 -7.85 6.66 -12.88
C PHE A 247 -8.98 6.29 -11.91
N SER A 248 -9.08 7.00 -10.79
CA SER A 248 -10.11 6.70 -9.78
C SER A 248 -11.51 6.97 -10.32
N MET A 249 -11.68 8.07 -11.04
CA MET A 249 -12.93 8.46 -11.67
C MET A 249 -13.39 7.44 -12.71
N ARG A 250 -12.47 6.93 -13.54
CA ARG A 250 -12.79 6.05 -14.68
C ARG A 250 -12.92 4.58 -14.29
N THR A 251 -12.24 4.16 -13.22
CA THR A 251 -12.18 2.73 -12.85
C THR A 251 -12.92 2.39 -11.56
N GLY A 252 -13.23 3.40 -10.73
CA GLY A 252 -13.81 3.21 -9.41
C GLY A 252 -12.84 2.66 -8.36
N VAL A 253 -11.55 2.50 -8.70
CA VAL A 253 -10.49 2.06 -7.77
C VAL A 253 -9.77 3.26 -7.18
N ARG A 254 -9.43 3.22 -5.90
CA ARG A 254 -8.75 4.33 -5.23
C ARG A 254 -7.37 4.55 -5.82
N LYS A 255 -6.97 5.81 -6.06
CA LYS A 255 -5.61 6.15 -6.49
C LYS A 255 -4.55 5.61 -5.54
N GLU A 256 -4.83 5.56 -4.23
CA GLU A 256 -3.90 5.01 -3.23
C GLU A 256 -3.55 3.52 -3.44
N ASP A 257 -4.37 2.77 -4.19
CA ASP A 257 -4.10 1.38 -4.54
C ASP A 257 -3.13 1.26 -5.73
N GLY A 258 -2.88 2.36 -6.45
CA GLY A 258 -1.90 2.51 -7.54
C GLY A 258 -2.28 1.83 -8.87
N GLY A 259 -3.06 0.76 -8.84
CA GLY A 259 -3.57 0.09 -10.04
C GLY A 259 -4.22 -1.27 -9.73
N PHE A 260 -4.72 -1.93 -10.76
CA PHE A 260 -5.25 -3.30 -10.65
C PHE A 260 -5.03 -4.12 -11.92
N TRP A 261 -5.15 -5.44 -11.75
CA TRP A 261 -5.30 -6.38 -12.85
C TRP A 261 -6.59 -7.21 -12.65
N ARG A 262 -7.42 -7.29 -13.69
CA ARG A 262 -8.62 -8.11 -13.74
C ARG A 262 -8.51 -9.13 -14.87
N ARG A 263 -8.42 -10.40 -14.51
CA ARG A 263 -8.23 -11.52 -15.45
C ARG A 263 -9.38 -11.64 -16.45
N ASP A 264 -10.63 -11.61 -15.97
CA ASP A 264 -11.81 -11.86 -16.82
C ASP A 264 -12.07 -10.71 -17.79
N GLU A 265 -11.80 -9.47 -17.37
CA GLU A 265 -11.86 -8.27 -18.22
C GLU A 265 -10.65 -8.12 -19.16
N ARG A 266 -9.58 -8.89 -18.93
CA ARG A 266 -8.27 -8.74 -19.58
C ARG A 266 -7.79 -7.29 -19.53
N LEU A 267 -7.84 -6.71 -18.34
CA LEU A 267 -7.52 -5.31 -18.11
C LEU A 267 -6.44 -5.18 -17.03
N ILE A 268 -5.41 -4.41 -17.36
CA ILE A 268 -4.45 -3.83 -16.43
C ILE A 268 -4.68 -2.33 -16.47
N ALA A 269 -4.87 -1.70 -15.31
CA ALA A 269 -5.07 -0.25 -15.23
C ALA A 269 -4.20 0.36 -14.14
N THR A 270 -3.54 1.45 -14.47
CA THR A 270 -2.73 2.29 -13.56
C THR A 270 -2.67 3.71 -14.12
N TYR A 271 -1.83 4.58 -13.56
CA TYR A 271 -1.73 5.97 -13.96
C TYR A 271 -0.32 6.52 -13.77
N ASP A 272 -0.02 7.61 -14.46
CA ASP A 272 1.25 8.33 -14.32
C ASP A 272 1.36 8.99 -12.94
N GLY A 273 2.45 8.72 -12.23
CA GLY A 273 2.63 9.18 -10.86
C GLY A 273 1.91 8.33 -9.81
N ALA A 274 1.75 7.03 -10.06
CA ALA A 274 1.28 6.10 -9.03
C ALA A 274 2.23 6.10 -7.82
N PRO A 275 1.76 5.76 -6.61
CA PRO A 275 2.50 6.03 -5.39
C PRO A 275 3.77 5.18 -5.31
N GLU A 276 4.91 5.81 -4.99
CA GLU A 276 6.22 5.14 -4.97
C GLU A 276 6.29 4.07 -3.87
N GLU A 277 5.58 4.25 -2.76
CA GLU A 277 5.41 3.27 -1.69
C GLU A 277 4.69 1.99 -2.15
N LYS A 278 3.90 2.07 -3.23
CA LYS A 278 3.27 0.92 -3.90
C LYS A 278 4.08 0.39 -5.08
N GLY A 279 5.23 1.00 -5.37
CA GLY A 279 6.15 0.65 -6.46
C GLY A 279 6.15 1.63 -7.64
N GLY A 280 5.31 2.67 -7.62
CA GLY A 280 5.21 3.59 -8.75
C GLY A 280 4.68 2.92 -10.03
N THR A 281 4.40 3.71 -11.06
CA THR A 281 3.66 3.25 -12.24
C THR A 281 4.31 2.05 -12.94
N ARG A 282 5.63 2.10 -13.15
CA ARG A 282 6.36 1.09 -13.93
C ARG A 282 6.50 -0.27 -13.20
N ARG A 283 6.70 -0.26 -11.88
CA ARG A 283 6.85 -1.51 -11.11
C ARG A 283 5.50 -2.16 -10.83
N ILE A 284 4.46 -1.34 -10.58
CA ILE A 284 3.07 -1.80 -10.54
C ILE A 284 2.70 -2.49 -11.85
N LEU A 285 3.01 -1.85 -12.99
CA LEU A 285 2.78 -2.42 -14.31
C LEU A 285 3.53 -3.75 -14.51
N ALA A 286 4.80 -3.84 -14.12
CA ALA A 286 5.59 -5.06 -14.22
C ALA A 286 5.00 -6.22 -13.40
N ARG A 287 4.55 -5.94 -12.17
CA ARG A 287 3.86 -6.92 -11.30
C ARG A 287 2.57 -7.42 -11.96
N MET A 288 1.74 -6.51 -12.46
CA MET A 288 0.45 -6.85 -13.07
C MET A 288 0.60 -7.63 -14.38
N MET A 289 1.57 -7.24 -15.20
CA MET A 289 1.89 -7.97 -16.43
C MET A 289 2.42 -9.38 -16.13
N ALA A 290 3.18 -9.57 -15.05
CA ALA A 290 3.60 -10.90 -14.61
C ALA A 290 2.40 -11.80 -14.25
N TYR A 291 1.43 -11.29 -13.50
CA TYR A 291 0.18 -12.02 -13.21
C TYR A 291 -0.59 -12.37 -14.49
N ASP A 292 -0.77 -11.41 -15.38
CA ASP A 292 -1.47 -11.62 -16.66
C ASP A 292 -0.77 -12.68 -17.52
N TRP A 293 0.55 -12.58 -17.66
CA TRP A 293 1.35 -13.51 -18.48
C TRP A 293 1.29 -14.93 -17.93
N MET A 294 1.48 -15.12 -16.62
CA MET A 294 1.36 -16.44 -15.98
C MET A 294 -0.04 -17.04 -16.15
N ALA A 295 -1.09 -16.21 -16.01
CA ALA A 295 -2.48 -16.63 -16.22
C ALA A 295 -2.80 -16.99 -17.68
N ARG A 296 -2.07 -16.41 -18.65
CA ARG A 296 -2.17 -16.70 -20.10
C ARG A 296 -1.32 -17.88 -20.55
N CYS A 297 -0.25 -18.19 -19.82
CA CYS A 297 0.56 -19.39 -20.01
C CYS A 297 -0.10 -20.66 -19.46
N THR A 298 -1.23 -20.54 -18.76
CA THR A 298 -1.93 -21.65 -18.09
C THR A 298 -3.39 -21.73 -18.51
N ALA A 299 -4.00 -22.91 -18.40
CA ALA A 299 -5.41 -23.09 -18.73
C ALA A 299 -6.33 -22.35 -17.73
N ARG A 300 -7.60 -22.13 -18.10
CA ARG A 300 -8.59 -21.59 -17.15
C ARG A 300 -8.81 -22.61 -16.03
N GLY A 301 -8.79 -22.15 -14.77
CA GLY A 301 -8.87 -23.04 -13.59
C GLY A 301 -7.54 -23.66 -13.13
N ALA A 302 -6.45 -23.39 -13.85
CA ALA A 302 -5.10 -23.77 -13.43
C ALA A 302 -4.76 -23.25 -12.03
N VAL A 303 -4.23 -24.13 -11.17
CA VAL A 303 -3.72 -23.77 -9.85
C VAL A 303 -2.20 -23.69 -9.92
N VAL A 304 -1.68 -22.47 -10.02
CA VAL A 304 -0.25 -22.20 -9.95
C VAL A 304 0.15 -22.03 -8.48
N PRO A 305 1.27 -22.61 -8.02
CA PRO A 305 1.75 -22.41 -6.65
C PRO A 305 1.89 -20.92 -6.31
N THR A 306 1.41 -20.53 -5.12
CA THR A 306 1.39 -19.13 -4.69
C THR A 306 2.80 -18.55 -4.61
N TRP A 307 3.78 -19.31 -4.08
CA TRP A 307 5.17 -18.87 -4.02
C TRP A 307 5.74 -18.49 -5.39
N LEU A 308 5.39 -19.26 -6.44
CA LEU A 308 5.91 -18.99 -7.78
C LEU A 308 5.22 -17.74 -8.35
N THR A 309 3.91 -17.63 -8.16
CA THR A 309 3.11 -16.48 -8.64
C THR A 309 3.58 -15.17 -8.00
N GLU A 310 3.64 -15.11 -6.68
CA GLU A 310 4.07 -13.92 -5.93
C GLU A 310 5.57 -13.66 -6.10
N GLY A 311 6.39 -14.72 -6.16
CA GLY A 311 7.83 -14.59 -6.34
C GLY A 311 8.22 -14.04 -7.71
N VAL A 312 7.59 -14.51 -8.78
CA VAL A 312 7.80 -13.97 -10.14
C VAL A 312 7.27 -12.54 -10.23
N ALA A 313 6.07 -12.27 -9.70
CA ALA A 313 5.51 -10.92 -9.73
C ALA A 313 6.39 -9.91 -8.97
N GLY A 314 6.89 -10.29 -7.79
CA GLY A 314 7.87 -9.50 -7.04
C GLY A 314 9.22 -9.36 -7.76
N TYR A 315 9.65 -10.38 -8.51
CA TYR A 315 10.92 -10.33 -9.26
C TYR A 315 10.87 -9.32 -10.40
N PHE A 316 9.73 -9.23 -11.09
CA PHE A 316 9.49 -8.21 -12.12
C PHE A 316 9.27 -6.82 -11.56
N GLU A 317 8.54 -6.70 -10.44
CA GLU A 317 8.38 -5.43 -9.73
C GLU A 317 9.71 -4.87 -9.22
N ALA A 318 10.66 -5.73 -8.85
CA ALA A 318 11.99 -5.33 -8.42
C ALA A 318 12.88 -4.84 -9.58
N ALA A 319 12.43 -4.90 -10.83
CA ALA A 319 13.21 -4.44 -11.98
C ALA A 319 13.57 -2.95 -11.88
N ARG A 320 14.76 -2.60 -12.40
CA ARG A 320 15.17 -1.20 -12.58
C ARG A 320 14.75 -0.73 -13.97
N PHE A 321 14.24 0.49 -14.05
CA PHE A 321 13.79 1.08 -15.31
C PHE A 321 14.66 2.29 -15.65
N ASP A 322 15.19 2.33 -16.87
CA ASP A 322 15.88 3.53 -17.38
C ASP A 322 14.88 4.61 -17.84
N GLU A 323 15.38 5.78 -18.22
CA GLU A 323 14.56 6.90 -18.70
C GLU A 323 13.83 6.62 -20.03
N SER A 324 14.28 5.61 -20.78
CA SER A 324 13.64 5.18 -22.03
C SER A 324 12.51 4.16 -21.80
N GLY A 325 12.40 3.64 -20.58
CA GLY A 325 11.43 2.61 -20.19
C GLY A 325 11.97 1.18 -20.24
N ARG A 326 13.23 0.95 -20.59
CA ARG A 326 13.77 -0.42 -20.61
C ARG A 326 13.94 -0.93 -19.19
N CYS A 327 13.49 -2.17 -18.96
CA CYS A 327 13.57 -2.82 -17.67
C CYS A 327 14.76 -3.78 -17.61
N LYS A 328 15.55 -3.67 -16.54
CA LYS A 328 16.63 -4.59 -16.17
C LYS A 328 16.19 -5.38 -14.95
N LEU A 329 15.99 -6.70 -15.13
CA LEU A 329 15.60 -7.60 -14.06
C LEU A 329 16.72 -7.80 -13.01
N GLY A 330 16.36 -8.39 -11.88
CA GLY A 330 17.32 -8.68 -10.82
C GLY A 330 17.66 -7.49 -9.94
N GLY A 331 16.74 -6.51 -9.82
CA GLY A 331 16.91 -5.46 -8.81
C GLY A 331 16.71 -5.99 -7.39
N LEU A 332 17.25 -5.25 -6.44
CA LEU A 332 17.23 -5.55 -5.01
C LEU A 332 16.48 -4.42 -4.31
N PRO A 333 15.20 -4.60 -3.92
CA PRO A 333 14.49 -3.60 -3.14
C PRO A 333 15.10 -3.52 -1.74
N ARG A 334 15.60 -2.34 -1.33
CA ARG A 334 16.33 -2.17 -0.08
C ARG A 334 15.56 -2.71 1.13
N GLN A 335 14.30 -2.31 1.29
CA GLN A 335 13.48 -2.75 2.42
C GLN A 335 13.27 -4.28 2.43
N ALA A 336 13.11 -4.91 1.27
CA ALA A 336 12.99 -6.37 1.18
C ALA A 336 14.28 -7.07 1.63
N VAL A 337 15.46 -6.55 1.22
CA VAL A 337 16.76 -7.09 1.65
C VAL A 337 16.97 -6.91 3.15
N VAL A 338 16.67 -5.73 3.71
CA VAL A 338 16.77 -5.48 5.16
C VAL A 338 15.88 -6.44 5.95
N THR A 339 14.62 -6.58 5.54
CA THR A 339 13.68 -7.50 6.18
C THR A 339 14.18 -8.96 6.12
N LEU A 340 14.68 -9.42 4.96
CA LEU A 340 15.20 -10.79 4.83
C LEU A 340 16.42 -11.04 5.73
N LYS A 341 17.37 -10.12 5.77
CA LYS A 341 18.57 -10.27 6.59
C LYS A 341 18.21 -10.27 8.08
N GLY A 342 17.27 -9.41 8.50
CA GLY A 342 16.76 -9.42 9.88
C GLY A 342 16.03 -10.71 10.25
N LEU A 343 15.19 -11.24 9.35
CA LEU A 343 14.53 -12.54 9.56
C LEU A 343 15.54 -13.69 9.63
N LEU A 344 16.58 -13.66 8.80
CA LEU A 344 17.64 -14.67 8.81
C LEU A 344 18.43 -14.63 10.12
N GLN A 345 18.87 -13.44 10.56
CA GLN A 345 19.62 -13.24 11.80
C GLN A 345 18.84 -13.70 13.04
N ASN A 346 17.52 -13.48 13.06
CA ASN A 346 16.67 -13.85 14.19
C ASN A 346 16.14 -15.30 14.10
N GLY A 347 16.59 -16.11 13.15
CA GLY A 347 16.11 -17.48 12.96
C GLY A 347 14.64 -17.59 12.53
N ARG A 348 14.03 -16.51 12.05
CA ARG A 348 12.60 -16.40 11.69
C ARG A 348 12.35 -16.42 10.18
N LEU A 349 13.38 -16.58 9.36
CA LEU A 349 13.23 -16.68 7.91
C LEU A 349 12.47 -17.97 7.54
N VAL A 350 11.38 -17.79 6.81
CA VAL A 350 10.48 -18.84 6.32
C VAL A 350 11.26 -19.92 5.56
N ARG A 351 10.99 -21.19 5.84
CA ARG A 351 11.58 -22.33 5.13
C ARG A 351 10.98 -22.48 3.73
N ILE A 352 11.75 -23.05 2.80
CA ILE A 352 11.27 -23.35 1.44
C ILE A 352 10.10 -24.32 1.52
N SER A 353 10.16 -25.34 2.38
CA SER A 353 9.06 -26.29 2.58
C SER A 353 7.73 -25.60 2.92
N ASP A 354 7.78 -24.50 3.67
CA ASP A 354 6.61 -23.75 4.09
C ASP A 354 6.13 -22.83 2.95
N LEU A 355 7.05 -22.17 2.23
CA LEU A 355 6.73 -21.42 1.01
C LEU A 355 5.98 -22.28 -0.02
N LEU A 356 6.41 -23.53 -0.23
CA LEU A 356 5.82 -24.44 -1.21
C LEU A 356 4.38 -24.87 -0.85
N ARG A 357 4.03 -24.87 0.43
CA ARG A 357 2.74 -25.40 0.93
C ARG A 357 1.73 -24.32 1.31
N THR A 358 2.18 -23.11 1.65
CA THR A 358 1.30 -22.06 2.17
C THR A 358 0.28 -21.61 1.13
N PRO A 359 -1.04 -21.67 1.44
CA PRO A 359 -2.08 -21.22 0.54
C PRO A 359 -2.14 -19.70 0.46
N ARG A 360 -2.71 -19.17 -0.63
CA ARG A 360 -2.83 -17.73 -0.89
C ARG A 360 -3.41 -16.93 0.27
N ALA A 361 -4.41 -17.46 0.98
CA ALA A 361 -5.05 -16.76 2.10
C ALA A 361 -4.11 -16.47 3.28
N ARG A 362 -3.04 -17.27 3.47
CA ARG A 362 -2.04 -17.09 4.53
C ARG A 362 -0.72 -16.50 4.00
N PHE A 363 -0.66 -16.13 2.73
CA PHE A 363 0.57 -15.69 2.06
C PHE A 363 0.80 -14.19 2.25
N ASN A 364 1.23 -13.82 3.46
CA ASN A 364 1.48 -12.43 3.86
C ASN A 364 2.76 -11.84 3.22
N ASP A 365 3.06 -10.58 3.52
CA ASP A 365 4.18 -9.86 2.90
C ASP A 365 5.56 -10.46 3.21
N THR A 366 5.72 -11.13 4.36
CA THR A 366 6.97 -11.87 4.67
C THR A 366 7.14 -13.05 3.70
N TYR A 367 6.06 -13.78 3.42
CA TYR A 367 6.06 -14.86 2.44
C TYR A 367 6.33 -14.34 1.02
N LYS A 368 5.77 -13.18 0.64
CA LYS A 368 6.03 -12.55 -0.66
C LYS A 368 7.49 -12.13 -0.83
N ILE A 369 8.09 -11.52 0.19
CA ILE A 369 9.50 -11.15 0.19
C ILE A 369 10.39 -12.40 0.09
N ALA A 370 10.09 -13.45 0.86
CA ALA A 370 10.83 -14.71 0.79
C ALA A 370 10.72 -15.36 -0.59
N ALA A 371 9.52 -15.43 -1.17
CA ALA A 371 9.27 -15.96 -2.51
C ALA A 371 9.98 -15.16 -3.61
N TRP A 372 9.94 -13.83 -3.55
CA TRP A 372 10.72 -12.96 -4.43
C TRP A 372 12.20 -13.33 -4.38
N SER A 373 12.76 -13.44 -3.17
CA SER A 373 14.18 -13.71 -3.00
C SER A 373 14.57 -15.12 -3.46
N LEU A 374 13.69 -16.11 -3.31
CA LEU A 374 13.92 -17.45 -3.84
C LEU A 374 13.92 -17.45 -5.37
N VAL A 375 12.95 -16.79 -6.01
CA VAL A 375 12.94 -16.63 -7.48
C VAL A 375 14.16 -15.85 -7.96
N HIS A 376 14.58 -14.82 -7.23
CA HIS A 376 15.80 -14.08 -7.54
C HIS A 376 17.03 -14.98 -7.46
N PHE A 377 17.18 -15.74 -6.37
CA PHE A 377 18.28 -16.70 -6.17
C PHE A 377 18.34 -17.72 -7.30
N LEU A 378 17.21 -18.32 -7.67
CA LEU A 378 17.12 -19.30 -8.74
C LEU A 378 17.42 -18.72 -10.12
N ASN A 379 17.30 -17.41 -10.32
CA ASN A 379 17.65 -16.76 -11.59
C ASN A 379 19.13 -16.35 -11.71
N ARG A 380 19.91 -16.42 -10.62
CA ARG A 380 21.33 -16.01 -10.61
C ARG A 380 22.25 -16.91 -11.42
N SER A 381 22.00 -18.22 -11.42
CA SER A 381 22.84 -19.19 -12.13
C SER A 381 22.13 -19.77 -13.34
N TYR A 382 22.88 -20.10 -14.38
CA TYR A 382 22.35 -20.76 -15.56
C TYR A 382 21.69 -22.11 -15.20
N LYS A 383 22.32 -22.89 -14.30
CA LYS A 383 21.80 -24.16 -13.78
C LYS A 383 20.40 -24.00 -13.17
N TYR A 384 20.23 -23.07 -12.23
CA TYR A 384 18.95 -22.88 -11.55
C TYR A 384 17.90 -22.22 -12.45
N ARG A 385 18.30 -21.34 -13.37
CA ARG A 385 17.37 -20.74 -14.33
C ARG A 385 16.79 -21.79 -15.27
N ARG A 386 17.60 -22.72 -15.76
CA ARG A 386 17.15 -23.85 -16.57
C ARG A 386 16.27 -24.82 -15.77
N ALA A 387 16.58 -25.06 -14.50
CA ALA A 387 15.72 -25.81 -13.59
C ALA A 387 14.36 -25.13 -13.37
N LEU A 388 14.34 -23.82 -13.15
CA LEU A 388 13.12 -23.02 -12.98
C LEU A 388 12.25 -23.04 -14.24
N ALA A 389 12.85 -22.96 -15.43
CA ALA A 389 12.12 -23.09 -16.69
C ALA A 389 11.45 -24.48 -16.83
N ARG A 390 12.16 -25.56 -16.47
CA ARG A 390 11.60 -26.93 -16.44
C ARG A 390 10.49 -27.08 -15.40
N TYR A 391 10.69 -26.56 -14.20
CA TYR A 391 9.68 -26.54 -13.14
C TYR A 391 8.41 -25.80 -13.60
N TRP A 392 8.58 -24.62 -14.19
CA TRP A 392 7.48 -23.85 -14.74
C TRP A 392 6.74 -24.61 -15.86
N HIS A 393 7.48 -25.28 -16.76
CA HIS A 393 6.87 -26.13 -17.78
C HIS A 393 6.03 -27.26 -17.17
N ALA A 394 6.53 -27.96 -16.15
CA ALA A 394 5.78 -29.00 -15.45
C ALA A 394 4.50 -28.45 -14.77
N VAL A 395 4.60 -27.30 -14.11
CA VAL A 395 3.45 -26.62 -13.49
C VAL A 395 2.38 -26.26 -14.53
N LYS A 396 2.80 -25.74 -15.70
CA LYS A 396 1.89 -25.44 -16.82
C LYS A 396 1.15 -26.68 -17.33
N VAL A 397 1.87 -27.79 -17.55
CA VAL A 397 1.29 -29.03 -18.08
C VAL A 397 0.28 -29.63 -17.10
N VAL A 398 0.66 -29.79 -15.83
CA VAL A 398 -0.24 -30.31 -14.78
C VAL A 398 -1.50 -29.45 -14.65
N SER A 399 -1.33 -28.13 -14.74
CA SER A 399 -2.44 -27.17 -14.71
C SER A 399 -3.37 -27.27 -15.92
N SER A 400 -2.87 -27.72 -17.07
CA SER A 400 -3.64 -27.85 -18.31
C SER A 400 -4.38 -29.19 -18.47
N ALA A 401 -3.86 -30.26 -17.86
CA ALA A 401 -4.39 -31.61 -17.97
C ALA A 401 -5.63 -31.89 -17.09
N ARG A 402 -5.88 -31.07 -16.04
CA ARG A 402 -7.06 -31.20 -15.14
C ARG A 402 -8.37 -30.70 -15.79
N ARG A 403 -8.70 -31.18 -16.99
CA ARG A 403 -9.98 -30.94 -17.66
C ARG A 403 -11.14 -31.81 -17.17
N GLN A 404 -10.90 -32.81 -16.31
CA GLN A 404 -11.91 -33.88 -16.10
C GLN A 404 -12.37 -34.16 -14.66
N ARG A 405 -11.88 -33.47 -13.62
CA ARG A 405 -12.39 -33.70 -12.24
C ARG A 405 -12.44 -32.40 -11.42
N PRO A 406 -13.41 -32.28 -10.48
CA PRO A 406 -13.56 -31.09 -9.64
C PRO A 406 -12.26 -30.80 -8.86
N PRO A 407 -12.02 -29.53 -8.48
CA PRO A 407 -10.71 -29.05 -8.09
C PRO A 407 -10.33 -29.57 -6.70
N PHE A 408 -9.75 -30.78 -6.64
CA PHE A 408 -8.98 -31.14 -5.46
C PHE A 408 -7.73 -30.23 -5.42
N PRO A 409 -7.49 -29.48 -4.33
CA PRO A 409 -6.30 -28.66 -4.18
C PRO A 409 -5.07 -29.54 -4.45
N LEU A 410 -4.03 -28.98 -5.07
CA LEU A 410 -2.72 -29.66 -5.09
C LEU A 410 -2.41 -30.04 -3.63
N ARG A 411 -2.48 -31.33 -3.29
CA ARG A 411 -2.11 -31.79 -1.95
C ARG A 411 -0.69 -31.29 -1.69
N SER A 412 -0.49 -30.62 -0.55
CA SER A 412 0.76 -30.00 -0.11
C SER A 412 1.99 -30.92 -0.21
N HIS A 413 1.79 -32.25 -0.16
CA HIS A 413 2.83 -33.26 -0.33
C HIS A 413 3.43 -33.34 -1.75
N ASN A 414 2.67 -33.01 -2.81
CA ASN A 414 3.20 -33.05 -4.18
C ASN A 414 4.08 -31.84 -4.51
N ALA A 415 3.90 -30.71 -3.82
CA ALA A 415 4.66 -29.49 -4.11
C ALA A 415 6.17 -29.68 -3.87
N ILE A 416 6.53 -30.32 -2.75
CA ILE A 416 7.93 -30.66 -2.44
C ILE A 416 8.48 -31.67 -3.44
N LYS A 417 7.76 -32.76 -3.71
CA LYS A 417 8.21 -33.78 -4.67
C LYS A 417 8.52 -33.18 -6.04
N ILE A 418 7.64 -32.29 -6.55
CA ILE A 418 7.85 -31.61 -7.83
C ILE A 418 9.05 -30.66 -7.74
N PHE A 419 9.18 -29.88 -6.65
CA PHE A 419 10.32 -29.01 -6.45
C PHE A 419 11.63 -29.80 -6.43
N THR A 420 11.70 -30.87 -5.63
CA THR A 420 12.87 -31.74 -5.49
C THR A 420 13.27 -32.36 -6.82
N LYS A 421 12.30 -32.82 -7.63
CA LYS A 421 12.55 -33.34 -8.98
C LYS A 421 13.30 -32.35 -9.89
N HIS A 422 13.05 -31.06 -9.75
CA HIS A 422 13.61 -30.05 -10.65
C HIS A 422 14.85 -29.34 -10.11
N PHE A 423 14.91 -29.10 -8.80
CA PHE A 423 15.96 -28.32 -8.16
C PHE A 423 16.94 -29.14 -7.31
N GLY A 424 16.59 -30.37 -6.92
CA GLY A 424 17.33 -31.17 -5.95
C GLY A 424 16.75 -31.05 -4.53
N SER A 425 17.47 -31.56 -3.54
CA SER A 425 17.09 -31.51 -2.11
C SER A 425 16.61 -30.10 -1.70
N VAL A 426 15.49 -30.04 -0.96
CA VAL A 426 14.93 -28.76 -0.51
C VAL A 426 15.87 -28.14 0.52
N GLU A 427 16.47 -28.96 1.36
CA GLU A 427 17.41 -28.61 2.42
C GLU A 427 18.71 -28.03 1.83
N ASP A 428 19.23 -28.61 0.75
CA ASP A 428 20.43 -28.11 0.07
C ASP A 428 20.17 -26.74 -0.57
N ILE A 429 19.02 -26.60 -1.25
CA ILE A 429 18.63 -25.34 -1.87
C ILE A 429 18.36 -24.28 -0.79
N GLU A 430 17.76 -24.65 0.33
CA GLU A 430 17.51 -23.75 1.45
C GLU A 430 18.81 -23.28 2.07
N THR A 431 19.77 -24.18 2.29
CA THR A 431 21.11 -23.84 2.82
C THR A 431 21.82 -22.86 1.89
N ALA A 432 21.84 -23.14 0.59
CA ALA A 432 22.46 -22.28 -0.41
C ALA A 432 21.76 -20.91 -0.53
N TRP A 433 20.42 -20.90 -0.47
CA TRP A 433 19.61 -19.68 -0.52
C TRP A 433 19.83 -18.80 0.72
N ARG A 434 19.87 -19.38 1.93
CA ARG A 434 20.17 -18.68 3.19
C ARG A 434 21.58 -18.10 3.18
N ALA A 435 22.58 -18.88 2.74
CA ALA A 435 23.96 -18.41 2.60
C ALA A 435 24.06 -17.25 1.59
N TRP A 436 23.27 -17.27 0.52
CA TRP A 436 23.18 -16.16 -0.42
C TRP A 436 22.54 -14.91 0.21
N ILE A 437 21.44 -15.05 0.95
CA ILE A 437 20.79 -13.91 1.64
C ILE A 437 21.77 -13.23 2.60
N ALA A 438 22.55 -14.00 3.35
CA ALA A 438 23.56 -13.45 4.26
C ALA A 438 24.55 -12.52 3.53
N LYS A 439 24.94 -12.89 2.31
CA LYS A 439 25.87 -12.16 1.45
C LYS A 439 25.23 -11.05 0.61
N LEU A 440 23.91 -10.83 0.69
CA LEU A 440 23.26 -9.78 -0.09
C LEU A 440 23.75 -8.39 0.34
N PRO A 441 24.16 -7.54 -0.62
CA PRO A 441 24.41 -6.13 -0.32
C PRO A 441 23.06 -5.45 -0.02
N VAL A 442 23.04 -4.61 1.00
CA VAL A 442 21.92 -3.68 1.23
C VAL A 442 22.14 -2.49 0.29
N PRO A 443 21.28 -2.27 -0.71
CA PRO A 443 21.46 -1.15 -1.63
C PRO A 443 21.29 0.18 -0.90
N ASP A 444 22.19 1.13 -1.13
CA ASP A 444 22.04 2.49 -0.64
C ASP A 444 20.90 3.19 -1.40
N GLU A 445 20.01 3.87 -0.69
CA GLU A 445 18.93 4.69 -1.27
C GLU A 445 19.30 6.20 -1.32
N GLY A 446 20.61 6.44 -1.30
CA GLY A 446 21.24 7.75 -1.34
C GLY A 446 22.69 7.62 -1.85
N LYS A 447 23.39 8.75 -1.91
CA LYS A 447 24.79 8.84 -2.35
C LYS A 447 25.65 9.24 -1.17
N ILE A 448 26.78 8.54 -1.00
CA ILE A 448 27.82 8.92 -0.03
C ILE A 448 28.90 9.71 -0.78
N ARG A 449 29.26 10.89 -0.26
CA ARG A 449 30.38 11.71 -0.71
C ARG A 449 31.15 12.19 0.52
N GLY A 450 32.37 11.69 0.71
CA GLY A 450 33.13 11.90 1.94
C GLY A 450 32.34 11.38 3.14
N ASP A 451 32.12 12.25 4.13
CA ASP A 451 31.38 11.95 5.36
C ASP A 451 29.87 12.21 5.27
N THR A 452 29.36 12.60 4.09
CA THR A 452 27.95 12.98 3.91
C THR A 452 27.20 11.97 3.05
N TYR A 453 26.06 11.52 3.57
CA TYR A 453 25.05 10.74 2.86
C TYR A 453 23.87 11.64 2.49
N THR A 454 23.49 11.65 1.21
CA THR A 454 22.32 12.40 0.72
C THR A 454 21.32 11.45 0.07
N SER A 455 20.06 11.49 0.50
CA SER A 455 18.96 10.74 -0.13
C SER A 455 17.99 11.67 -0.84
N ASN A 456 18.02 11.69 -2.17
CA ASN A 456 17.03 12.41 -2.97
C ASN A 456 15.63 11.78 -2.85
N LYS A 457 15.57 10.46 -2.66
CA LYS A 457 14.30 9.72 -2.49
C LYS A 457 13.55 10.16 -1.23
N TYR A 458 14.28 10.36 -0.14
CA TYR A 458 13.70 10.75 1.14
C TYR A 458 13.84 12.25 1.45
N GLY A 459 14.66 12.99 0.70
CA GLY A 459 14.85 14.43 0.87
C GLY A 459 15.58 14.77 2.16
N PHE A 460 16.67 14.06 2.48
CA PHE A 460 17.50 14.39 3.65
C PHE A 460 18.99 14.24 3.37
N SER A 461 19.80 14.93 4.18
CA SER A 461 21.25 14.78 4.23
C SER A 461 21.72 14.49 5.65
N PHE A 462 22.65 13.56 5.79
CA PHE A 462 23.25 13.13 7.04
C PHE A 462 24.76 13.14 6.92
N THR A 463 25.44 13.90 7.77
CA THR A 463 26.90 13.89 7.87
C THR A 463 27.31 13.12 9.12
N LYS A 464 28.09 12.05 8.96
CA LYS A 464 28.61 11.29 10.09
C LYS A 464 29.69 12.12 10.82
N PRO A 465 29.91 11.93 12.13
CA PRO A 465 31.09 12.46 12.78
C PRO A 465 32.39 11.93 12.12
N SER A 466 33.46 12.73 12.14
CA SER A 466 34.73 12.45 11.45
C SER A 466 35.26 11.04 11.73
N ASP A 467 35.31 10.66 13.01
CA ASP A 467 35.93 9.42 13.45
C ASP A 467 34.99 8.20 13.40
N PHE A 468 33.75 8.39 12.93
CA PHE A 468 32.78 7.30 12.86
C PHE A 468 32.87 6.60 11.51
N SER A 469 32.51 5.32 11.49
CA SER A 469 32.30 4.55 10.26
C SER A 469 30.83 4.52 9.88
N PHE A 470 30.50 4.55 8.59
CA PHE A 470 29.11 4.43 8.14
C PHE A 470 28.53 3.07 8.54
N LEU A 471 27.39 3.11 9.22
CA LEU A 471 26.52 1.96 9.41
C LEU A 471 25.53 1.91 8.25
N ARG A 472 25.61 0.88 7.40
CA ARG A 472 24.76 0.74 6.21
C ARG A 472 23.58 -0.21 6.39
N GLN A 473 23.56 -0.96 7.50
CA GLN A 473 22.54 -1.96 7.77
C GLN A 473 22.11 -1.90 9.24
N SER A 474 20.80 -1.94 9.47
CA SER A 474 20.19 -2.12 10.78
C SER A 474 18.85 -2.84 10.62
N THR A 475 18.43 -3.55 11.66
CA THR A 475 17.09 -4.15 11.76
C THR A 475 16.03 -3.15 12.20
N THR A 476 16.41 -1.95 12.63
CA THR A 476 15.48 -0.89 13.05
C THR A 476 14.55 -0.51 11.89
N ALA A 477 13.25 -0.52 12.15
CA ALA A 477 12.25 -0.16 11.15
C ALA A 477 12.49 1.27 10.62
N GLY A 478 12.41 1.45 9.30
CA GLY A 478 12.64 2.75 8.67
C GLY A 478 14.10 3.17 8.54
N PHE A 479 15.06 2.39 9.04
CA PHE A 479 16.49 2.71 8.95
C PHE A 479 16.94 3.00 7.52
N GLN A 480 17.67 4.08 7.31
CA GLN A 480 18.21 4.50 6.01
C GLN A 480 19.73 4.45 5.97
N ILE A 481 20.37 5.09 6.94
CA ILE A 481 21.82 5.18 7.09
C ILE A 481 22.14 5.40 8.57
N GLY A 482 23.38 5.15 8.99
CA GLY A 482 23.84 5.49 10.32
C GLY A 482 25.35 5.66 10.37
N ALA A 483 25.87 5.81 11.58
CA ALA A 483 27.28 5.87 11.88
C ALA A 483 27.57 5.14 13.20
N GLN A 484 28.74 4.52 13.33
CA GLN A 484 29.14 3.84 14.57
C GLN A 484 30.62 4.06 14.89
N LYS A 485 30.95 4.12 16.18
CA LYS A 485 32.30 4.14 16.75
C LYS A 485 32.23 3.55 18.16
N ASP A 486 33.05 2.54 18.44
CA ASP A 486 33.03 1.82 19.73
C ASP A 486 31.60 1.34 20.08
N ASP A 487 31.05 1.77 21.22
CA ASP A 487 29.67 1.53 21.65
C ASP A 487 28.66 2.56 21.14
N ALA A 488 29.13 3.68 20.58
CA ALA A 488 28.28 4.76 20.08
C ALA A 488 27.71 4.44 18.70
N ARG A 489 26.39 4.58 18.57
CA ARG A 489 25.64 4.33 17.34
C ARG A 489 24.66 5.46 17.07
N ILE A 490 24.65 5.92 15.82
CA ILE A 490 23.73 6.92 15.29
C ILE A 490 22.95 6.27 14.16
N GLU A 491 21.63 6.33 14.21
CA GLU A 491 20.75 5.82 13.17
C GLU A 491 19.83 6.90 12.64
N VAL A 492 19.74 7.02 11.32
CA VAL A 492 18.74 7.84 10.65
C VAL A 492 17.64 6.95 10.12
N LEU A 493 16.42 7.16 10.62
CA LEU A 493 15.21 6.45 10.23
C LEU A 493 14.27 7.39 9.48
N VAL A 494 13.53 6.87 8.51
CA VAL A 494 12.43 7.57 7.85
C VAL A 494 11.19 6.71 7.96
N LEU A 495 10.18 7.25 8.65
CA LEU A 495 8.91 6.60 8.96
C LEU A 495 7.76 7.33 8.27
N THR A 496 6.70 6.60 7.92
CA THR A 496 5.48 7.21 7.37
C THR A 496 4.64 7.80 8.50
N ASN A 497 4.16 9.03 8.33
CA ASN A 497 3.29 9.69 9.28
C ASN A 497 1.81 9.33 9.06
N ASN A 498 1.48 8.05 9.22
CA ASN A 498 0.12 7.54 8.94
C ASN A 498 -0.96 8.18 9.82
N ARG A 499 -0.59 8.69 11.01
CA ARG A 499 -1.51 9.33 11.94
C ARG A 499 -1.65 10.83 11.74
N GLY A 500 -0.88 11.41 10.81
CA GLY A 500 -0.90 12.84 10.53
C GLY A 500 -0.47 13.71 11.71
N TYR A 501 0.44 13.22 12.56
CA TYR A 501 0.94 14.02 13.68
C TYR A 501 1.69 15.26 13.18
N ASP A 502 1.47 16.40 13.83
CA ASP A 502 2.41 17.52 13.81
C ASP A 502 3.53 17.30 14.85
N ALA A 503 4.48 18.24 14.94
CA ALA A 503 5.59 18.12 15.89
C ALA A 503 5.10 18.06 17.35
N ALA A 504 4.13 18.90 17.73
CA ALA A 504 3.59 18.96 19.09
C ALA A 504 2.84 17.69 19.50
N GLY A 505 1.99 17.17 18.61
CA GLY A 505 1.28 15.91 18.80
C GLY A 505 2.23 14.72 18.89
N LEU A 506 3.30 14.72 18.09
CA LEU A 506 4.31 13.66 18.11
C LEU A 506 5.17 13.70 19.40
N VAL A 507 5.59 14.89 19.87
CA VAL A 507 6.25 15.05 21.19
C VAL A 507 5.42 14.40 22.28
N THR A 508 4.13 14.75 22.31
CA THR A 508 3.20 14.30 23.36
C THR A 508 3.05 12.79 23.33
N ALA A 509 2.89 12.21 22.13
CA ALA A 509 2.79 10.77 21.95
C ALA A 509 4.05 10.03 22.39
N GLU A 510 5.23 10.49 21.99
CA GLU A 510 6.51 9.84 22.31
C GLU A 510 6.89 10.00 23.79
N LYS A 511 6.68 11.18 24.39
CA LYS A 511 6.86 11.37 25.84
C LYS A 511 5.95 10.45 26.64
N LYS A 512 4.67 10.34 26.26
CA LYS A 512 3.72 9.42 26.91
C LYS A 512 4.14 7.96 26.78
N ARG A 513 4.73 7.57 25.65
CA ARG A 513 5.27 6.22 25.44
C ARG A 513 6.47 5.97 26.34
N LEU A 514 7.43 6.90 26.37
CA LEU A 514 8.67 6.76 27.14
C LEU A 514 8.46 6.90 28.64
N SER A 515 7.53 7.74 29.10
CA SER A 515 7.25 7.93 30.53
C SER A 515 6.69 6.69 31.24
N ARG A 516 6.18 5.72 30.48
CA ARG A 516 5.82 4.38 30.99
C ARG A 516 7.03 3.54 31.34
N ILE A 517 8.19 3.83 30.74
CA ILE A 517 9.43 3.08 30.87
C ILE A 517 10.41 3.83 31.78
N TYR A 518 10.53 5.15 31.61
CA TYR A 518 11.48 6.01 32.29
C TYR A 518 10.77 6.95 33.26
N SER A 519 11.37 7.18 34.42
CA SER A 519 10.89 8.16 35.41
C SER A 519 11.15 9.60 34.95
N LYS A 520 12.21 9.81 34.18
CA LYS A 520 12.62 11.11 33.65
C LYS A 520 12.94 11.02 32.15
N VAL A 521 12.34 11.94 31.39
CA VAL A 521 12.55 12.12 29.94
C VAL A 521 12.60 13.61 29.68
N GLU A 522 13.76 14.10 29.28
CA GLU A 522 13.97 15.52 28.96
C GLU A 522 13.62 15.77 27.49
N SER A 523 13.15 16.98 27.19
CA SER A 523 12.87 17.39 25.82
C SER A 523 13.38 18.78 25.53
N ALA A 524 13.88 18.98 24.32
CA ALA A 524 14.20 20.29 23.76
C ALA A 524 13.59 20.42 22.37
N GLU A 525 13.19 21.62 21.98
CA GLU A 525 12.81 21.89 20.59
C GLU A 525 14.05 21.93 19.71
N VAL A 526 13.94 21.40 18.50
CA VAL A 526 14.99 21.49 17.48
C VAL A 526 14.36 21.82 16.15
N THR A 527 14.99 22.67 15.37
CA THR A 527 14.53 23.04 14.03
C THR A 527 15.58 22.65 13.00
N CYS A 528 15.11 22.28 11.82
CA CYS A 528 15.94 21.86 10.70
C CYS A 528 15.37 22.45 9.41
N ALA A 529 15.89 23.61 9.00
CA ALA A 529 15.29 24.44 7.94
C ALA A 529 13.77 24.61 8.22
N ASP A 530 12.90 24.26 7.27
CA ASP A 530 11.44 24.36 7.43
C ASP A 530 10.80 23.18 8.20
N ALA A 531 11.59 22.24 8.72
CA ALA A 531 11.08 21.12 9.51
C ALA A 531 11.15 21.46 11.02
N SER A 532 9.98 21.56 11.64
CA SER A 532 9.87 21.56 13.10
C SER A 532 10.15 20.17 13.66
N GLY A 533 10.86 20.13 14.78
CA GLY A 533 11.24 18.90 15.43
C GLY A 533 11.44 19.07 16.93
N PHE A 534 11.80 17.96 17.55
CA PHE A 534 12.09 17.92 18.97
C PHE A 534 13.10 16.82 19.27
N LEU A 535 13.84 17.01 20.34
CA LEU A 535 14.83 16.10 20.85
C LEU A 535 14.37 15.55 22.18
N LEU A 536 14.44 14.23 22.35
CA LEU A 536 14.21 13.54 23.62
C LEU A 536 15.52 12.97 24.14
N THR A 537 15.80 13.18 25.43
CA THR A 537 16.97 12.64 26.13
C THR A 537 16.51 11.78 27.30
N TYR A 538 17.01 10.56 27.40
CA TYR A 538 16.64 9.60 28.44
C TYR A 538 17.76 8.57 28.65
N ASP A 539 17.78 7.94 29.82
CA ASP A 539 18.85 7.04 30.23
C ASP A 539 18.28 5.80 30.92
N ASP A 540 18.87 4.63 30.64
CA ASP A 540 18.46 3.36 31.23
C ASP A 540 18.63 3.32 32.76
N ASN A 541 19.51 4.16 33.34
CA ASN A 541 19.59 4.34 34.79
C ASN A 541 18.33 4.96 35.41
N GLN A 542 17.50 5.62 34.59
CA GLN A 542 16.27 6.29 35.03
C GLN A 542 15.02 5.47 34.65
N ARG A 543 15.16 4.17 34.42
CA ARG A 543 14.00 3.30 34.18
C ARG A 543 13.20 3.09 35.45
N ARG A 544 11.89 3.02 35.30
CA ARG A 544 10.96 2.64 36.39
C ARG A 544 11.09 1.18 36.79
N ARG A 545 11.49 0.32 35.85
CA ARG A 545 11.83 -1.08 36.08
C ARG A 545 13.29 -1.31 35.67
N PRO A 546 14.17 -1.70 36.60
CA PRO A 546 15.57 -1.97 36.30
C PRO A 546 15.72 -3.02 35.19
N LEU A 547 16.81 -2.93 34.42
CA LEU A 547 17.18 -3.97 33.47
C LEU A 547 17.64 -5.23 34.22
N PRO A 548 17.47 -6.43 33.63
CA PRO A 548 18.08 -7.65 34.16
C PRO A 548 19.59 -7.50 34.36
N GLN A 549 20.11 -8.19 35.39
CA GLN A 549 21.53 -8.14 35.73
C GLN A 549 22.40 -8.54 34.54
N GLY A 550 23.48 -7.79 34.29
CA GLY A 550 24.39 -8.00 33.17
C GLY A 550 23.94 -7.40 31.83
N GLN A 551 22.76 -6.77 31.74
CA GLN A 551 22.40 -6.02 30.55
C GLN A 551 23.09 -4.64 30.52
N PRO A 552 23.60 -4.22 29.35
CA PRO A 552 24.20 -2.90 29.20
C PRO A 552 23.16 -1.79 29.38
N VAL A 553 23.55 -0.76 30.12
CA VAL A 553 22.76 0.43 30.40
C VAL A 553 23.11 1.51 29.38
N HIS A 554 22.13 2.04 28.68
CA HIS A 554 22.34 3.00 27.60
C HIS A 554 21.90 4.42 27.94
N PHE A 555 22.64 5.37 27.41
CA PHE A 555 22.20 6.75 27.22
C PHE A 555 21.61 6.90 25.82
N CYS A 556 20.44 7.54 25.72
CA CYS A 556 19.72 7.73 24.48
C CYS A 556 19.41 9.21 24.22
N LEU A 557 19.66 9.63 22.99
CA LEU A 557 19.33 10.96 22.47
C LEU A 557 18.64 10.78 21.12
N THR A 558 17.35 11.09 21.04
CA THR A 558 16.53 10.83 19.84
C THR A 558 15.87 12.11 19.34
N ALA A 559 16.22 12.56 18.14
CA ALA A 559 15.59 13.69 17.48
C ALA A 559 14.53 13.24 16.48
N TYR A 560 13.42 13.97 16.43
CA TYR A 560 12.31 13.74 15.51
C TYR A 560 12.05 15.01 14.71
N PHE A 561 11.89 14.89 13.40
CA PHE A 561 11.51 15.97 12.50
C PHE A 561 10.31 15.54 11.66
N VAL A 562 9.30 16.39 11.52
CA VAL A 562 8.09 16.09 10.74
C VAL A 562 8.07 16.95 9.48
N LYS A 563 8.06 16.34 8.29
CA LYS A 563 7.95 17.05 7.01
C LYS A 563 7.29 16.18 5.95
N SER A 564 6.38 16.76 5.15
CA SER A 564 5.78 16.12 3.96
C SER A 564 5.19 14.73 4.22
N GLY A 565 4.46 14.55 5.34
CA GLY A 565 3.85 13.26 5.70
C GLY A 565 4.85 12.17 6.12
N LYS A 566 6.12 12.52 6.38
CA LYS A 566 7.16 11.63 6.91
C LYS A 566 7.65 12.12 8.26
N ILE A 567 8.13 11.19 9.07
CA ILE A 567 8.84 11.43 10.32
C ILE A 567 10.28 10.98 10.12
N TYR A 568 11.22 11.90 10.25
CA TYR A 568 12.65 11.63 10.23
C TYR A 568 13.13 11.50 11.67
N VAL A 569 13.83 10.42 11.98
CA VAL A 569 14.32 10.14 13.32
C VAL A 569 15.83 10.03 13.27
N VAL A 570 16.54 10.79 14.10
CA VAL A 570 17.98 10.63 14.34
C VAL A 570 18.12 10.07 15.75
N SER A 571 18.39 8.76 15.83
CA SER A 571 18.51 8.02 17.09
C SER A 571 19.97 7.78 17.42
N CYS A 572 20.46 8.42 18.48
CA CYS A 572 21.82 8.28 18.99
C CYS A 572 21.80 7.50 20.30
N VAL A 573 22.66 6.48 20.41
CA VAL A 573 22.75 5.60 21.58
C VAL A 573 24.22 5.32 21.87
N CYS A 574 24.60 5.31 23.15
CA CYS A 574 25.87 4.78 23.66
C CYS A 574 25.64 4.16 25.04
N PHE A 575 26.62 3.50 25.63
CA PHE A 575 26.56 3.12 27.04
C PHE A 575 26.53 4.36 27.92
N SER A 576 25.73 4.32 28.99
CA SER A 576 25.52 5.48 29.87
C SER A 576 26.83 5.97 30.51
N VAL A 577 27.75 5.05 30.81
CA VAL A 577 29.11 5.38 31.31
C VAL A 577 29.91 6.25 30.33
N ASN A 578 29.61 6.18 29.03
CA ASN A 578 30.28 6.96 27.98
C ASN A 578 29.48 8.20 27.55
N ARG A 579 28.43 8.58 28.29
CA ARG A 579 27.58 9.74 27.97
C ARG A 579 28.39 11.03 27.79
N THR A 580 29.30 11.32 28.73
CA THR A 580 30.12 12.55 28.70
C THR A 580 31.01 12.64 27.46
N ARG A 581 31.43 11.49 26.91
CA ARG A 581 32.24 11.40 25.69
C ARG A 581 31.42 11.69 24.42
N TYR A 582 30.18 11.19 24.34
CA TYR A 582 29.42 11.18 23.08
C TYR A 582 28.27 12.18 23.01
N GLU A 583 27.73 12.69 24.12
CA GLU A 583 26.54 13.54 24.11
C GLU A 583 26.74 14.80 23.25
N ALA A 584 27.88 15.47 23.36
CA ALA A 584 28.20 16.65 22.54
C ALA A 584 28.27 16.31 21.04
N VAL A 585 28.85 15.16 20.69
CA VAL A 585 28.93 14.66 19.30
C VAL A 585 27.53 14.38 18.76
N PHE A 586 26.67 13.75 19.56
CA PHE A 586 25.28 13.47 19.17
C PHE A 586 24.48 14.74 18.93
N ARG A 587 24.58 15.72 19.83
CA ARG A 587 23.91 17.03 19.67
C ARG A 587 24.39 17.75 18.40
N LYS A 588 25.70 17.79 18.16
CA LYS A 588 26.27 18.36 16.93
C LYS A 588 25.76 17.64 15.67
N THR A 589 25.64 16.31 15.72
CA THR A 589 25.14 15.51 14.59
C THR A 589 23.66 15.80 14.31
N VAL A 590 22.84 15.92 15.35
CA VAL A 590 21.42 16.29 15.22
C VAL A 590 21.27 17.69 14.61
N SER A 591 22.07 18.66 15.06
CA SER A 591 22.05 20.02 14.50
C SER A 591 22.53 20.10 13.05
N ALA A 592 23.44 19.20 12.63
CA ALA A 592 23.93 19.14 11.25
C ALA A 592 22.99 18.40 10.30
N PHE A 593 22.00 17.66 10.82
CA PHE A 593 21.04 16.91 10.01
C PHE A 593 20.15 17.87 9.21
N LYS A 594 19.86 17.53 7.95
CA LYS A 594 19.08 18.37 7.03
C LYS A 594 17.87 17.63 6.45
N VAL A 595 16.69 18.27 6.45
CA VAL A 595 15.43 17.75 5.90
C VAL A 595 14.80 18.72 4.91
N GLY A 596 14.70 18.30 3.65
CA GLY A 596 14.22 19.09 2.52
C GLY A 596 15.29 20.05 1.96
N GLY A 597 15.41 20.06 0.63
CA GLY A 597 16.39 20.86 -0.12
C GLY A 597 17.31 19.98 -0.96
N GLU A 598 17.54 20.39 -2.21
CA GLU A 598 18.63 19.90 -3.06
C GLU A 598 20.01 20.05 -2.40
#